data_AF-A0A7R9UIN2-F1
#
_entry.id   AF-A0A7R9UIN2-F1
#
_cell.length_a   1.000
_cell.length_b   1.000
_cell.length_c   1.000
_cell.angle_alpha   90.00
_cell.angle_beta   90.00
_cell.angle_gamma   90.00
#
_symmetry.space_group_name_H-M   'P 1'
#
loop_
_entity.id
_entity.type
_entity.pdbx_description
1 polymer ?
#
loop_
_entity_poly.entity_id
_entity_poly.type
_entity_poly.pdbx_seq_one_letter_code
_entity_poly.pdbx_strand_id
1 'polypeptide(L)'
;ALANIAWAYARSGAAGVAGAAELLDEVSAHALRRVDEFKPFELAMILWALAKAQRPNVLLFQAAAHCLARDVARLPAQSLSNAAWAFAKVDVRAEPLFRAIAASAPARLDTFSAQALVNLAWAFCVASLLPAQLLRQLVSRIELVPVGPETPVAYWQQIQQLDNALRLDAPSLGIRLSPALVGACRVEICKQHGARKPSNLHRAVSDALRHLRVEHVDEFCVPELCYHVDIALPQHRLVIEVNGTMWHRHAADTDARGAPFGRHLMKYRHLRASGWRVLLVSSGEWAELGGCVHAQGRFLAEKIDAATARRSDALGRERRTPPIVWDEEGGKAAGADAAAARAGGAALQPIENRAPPGTVFATLRAESGQTLSVLGLATSVARRAPLSASASASAPSPA
;
A
#
# COMPACT_ATOMS: atom_id res chain seq x y z
N ALA A 1 -20.80 -18.56 -20.94
CA ALA A 1 -19.81 -19.61 -20.57
C ALA A 1 -18.46 -19.01 -20.13
N LEU A 2 -17.81 -18.18 -20.95
CA LEU A 2 -16.48 -17.60 -20.66
C LEU A 2 -16.38 -16.88 -19.31
N ALA A 3 -17.37 -16.06 -18.93
CA ALA A 3 -17.38 -15.37 -17.65
C ALA A 3 -17.35 -16.33 -16.44
N ASN A 4 -18.10 -17.43 -16.51
CA ASN A 4 -18.13 -18.44 -15.45
C ASN A 4 -16.83 -19.24 -15.39
N ILE A 5 -16.22 -19.54 -16.55
CA ILE A 5 -14.91 -20.20 -16.62
C ILE A 5 -13.86 -19.32 -15.93
N ALA A 6 -13.72 -18.06 -16.35
CA ALA A 6 -12.74 -17.13 -15.77
C ALA A 6 -12.95 -16.99 -14.26
N TRP A 7 -14.21 -16.84 -13.83
CA TRP A 7 -14.55 -16.70 -12.42
C TRP A 7 -14.20 -17.95 -11.61
N ALA A 8 -14.50 -19.15 -12.12
CA ALA A 8 -14.22 -20.41 -11.43
C ALA A 8 -12.72 -20.59 -11.22
N TYR A 9 -11.90 -20.35 -12.26
CA TYR A 9 -10.44 -20.40 -12.17
C TYR A 9 -9.87 -19.38 -11.18
N ALA A 10 -10.36 -18.15 -11.21
CA ALA A 10 -9.89 -17.10 -10.32
C ALA A 10 -10.30 -17.34 -8.85
N ARG A 11 -11.47 -17.94 -8.61
CA ARG A 11 -11.99 -18.21 -7.26
C ARG A 11 -11.36 -19.44 -6.61
N SER A 12 -11.07 -20.49 -7.39
CA SER A 12 -10.47 -21.72 -6.87
C SER A 12 -8.99 -21.59 -6.46
N GLY A 13 -8.36 -20.46 -6.79
CA GLY A 13 -6.91 -20.31 -6.62
C GLY A 13 -6.10 -21.11 -7.65
N ALA A 14 -6.77 -21.76 -8.61
CA ALA A 14 -6.16 -22.53 -9.68
C ALA A 14 -5.45 -21.69 -10.75
N ALA A 15 -5.28 -20.37 -10.53
CA ALA A 15 -4.50 -19.50 -11.40
C ALA A 15 -3.02 -19.94 -11.54
N GLY A 16 -2.51 -20.76 -10.60
CA GLY A 16 -1.19 -21.37 -10.66
C GLY A 16 -1.15 -22.77 -11.29
N VAL A 17 -2.29 -23.30 -11.77
CA VAL A 17 -2.34 -24.58 -12.51
C VAL A 17 -1.82 -24.35 -13.93
N ALA A 18 -1.02 -25.28 -14.45
CA ALA A 18 -0.51 -25.22 -15.82
C ALA A 18 -1.67 -25.04 -16.82
N GLY A 19 -1.55 -24.09 -17.75
CA GLY A 19 -2.60 -23.76 -18.72
C GLY A 19 -3.61 -22.71 -18.25
N ALA A 20 -3.69 -22.39 -16.95
CA ALA A 20 -4.66 -21.41 -16.44
C ALA A 20 -4.31 -19.98 -16.87
N ALA A 21 -3.02 -19.65 -16.97
CA ALA A 21 -2.55 -18.35 -17.43
C ALA A 21 -2.91 -18.14 -18.91
N GLU A 22 -2.62 -19.12 -19.75
CA GLU A 22 -2.92 -19.13 -21.18
C GLU A 22 -4.43 -19.06 -21.43
N LEU A 23 -5.22 -19.82 -20.66
CA LEU A 23 -6.68 -19.75 -20.74
C LEU A 23 -7.21 -18.35 -20.41
N LEU A 24 -6.71 -17.71 -19.36
CA LEU A 24 -7.15 -16.36 -18.97
C LEU A 24 -6.73 -15.31 -20.01
N ASP A 25 -5.56 -15.47 -20.63
CA ASP A 25 -5.10 -14.61 -21.71
C ASP A 25 -6.00 -14.76 -22.95
N GLU A 26 -6.37 -15.99 -23.32
CA GLU A 26 -7.32 -16.27 -24.42
C GLU A 26 -8.73 -15.75 -24.14
N VAL A 27 -9.24 -15.97 -22.91
CA VAL A 27 -10.53 -15.38 -22.49
C VAL A 27 -10.46 -13.87 -22.64
N SER A 28 -9.35 -13.25 -22.25
CA SER A 28 -9.16 -11.81 -22.35
C SER A 28 -9.11 -11.32 -23.79
N ALA A 29 -8.36 -11.99 -24.67
CA ALA A 29 -8.27 -11.66 -26.09
C ALA A 29 -9.61 -11.84 -26.82
N HIS A 30 -10.36 -12.91 -26.48
CA HIS A 30 -11.71 -13.13 -27.01
C HIS A 30 -12.68 -12.06 -26.52
N ALA A 31 -12.65 -11.72 -25.22
CA ALA A 31 -13.51 -10.70 -24.64
C ALA A 31 -13.24 -9.32 -25.25
N LEU A 32 -11.99 -8.97 -25.52
CA LEU A 32 -11.62 -7.69 -26.15
C LEU A 32 -12.19 -7.58 -27.57
N ARG A 33 -12.08 -8.64 -28.39
CA ARG A 33 -12.59 -8.64 -29.77
C ARG A 33 -14.11 -8.52 -29.87
N ARG A 34 -14.85 -8.89 -28.82
CA ARG A 34 -16.31 -9.00 -28.81
C ARG A 34 -16.91 -8.26 -27.62
N VAL A 35 -16.27 -7.18 -27.17
CA VAL A 35 -16.61 -6.50 -25.90
C VAL A 35 -18.08 -6.08 -25.84
N ASP A 36 -18.65 -5.62 -26.95
CA ASP A 36 -20.04 -5.18 -27.05
C ASP A 36 -21.07 -6.31 -27.09
N GLU A 37 -20.64 -7.56 -27.30
CA GLU A 37 -21.52 -8.72 -27.34
C GLU A 37 -21.79 -9.33 -25.96
N PHE A 38 -20.97 -8.99 -24.96
CA PHE A 38 -21.16 -9.47 -23.60
C PHE A 38 -22.24 -8.65 -22.87
N LYS A 39 -23.02 -9.34 -22.04
CA LYS A 39 -23.88 -8.64 -21.09
C LYS A 39 -22.99 -7.90 -20.07
N PRO A 40 -23.40 -6.73 -19.56
CA PRO A 40 -22.60 -5.94 -18.62
C PRO A 40 -22.10 -6.73 -17.40
N PHE A 41 -22.95 -7.60 -16.82
CA PHE A 41 -22.55 -8.40 -15.67
C PHE A 41 -21.50 -9.47 -16.00
N GLU A 42 -21.50 -9.99 -17.23
CA GLU A 42 -20.50 -10.96 -17.71
C GLU A 42 -19.14 -10.27 -17.88
N LEU A 43 -19.11 -9.06 -18.43
CA LEU A 43 -17.90 -8.24 -18.48
C LEU A 43 -17.35 -7.98 -17.08
N ALA A 44 -18.19 -7.53 -16.15
CA ALA A 44 -17.78 -7.28 -14.76
C ALA A 44 -17.17 -8.53 -14.10
N MET A 45 -17.71 -9.73 -14.37
CA MET A 45 -17.16 -11.00 -13.88
C MET A 45 -15.80 -11.32 -14.51
N ILE A 46 -15.63 -11.14 -15.82
CA ILE A 46 -14.35 -11.36 -16.51
C ILE A 46 -13.28 -10.40 -15.97
N LEU A 47 -13.59 -9.12 -15.87
CA LEU A 47 -12.67 -8.12 -15.33
C LEU A 47 -12.26 -8.43 -13.88
N TRP A 48 -13.22 -8.84 -13.05
CA TRP A 48 -12.93 -9.27 -11.68
C TRP A 48 -12.01 -10.49 -11.65
N ALA A 49 -12.25 -11.49 -12.49
CA ALA A 49 -11.43 -12.69 -12.56
C ALA A 49 -9.98 -12.36 -12.98
N LEU A 50 -9.81 -11.55 -14.02
CA LEU A 50 -8.49 -11.10 -14.49
C LEU A 50 -7.75 -10.29 -13.42
N ALA A 51 -8.44 -9.37 -12.74
CA ALA A 51 -7.89 -8.59 -11.62
C ALA A 51 -7.53 -9.47 -10.41
N LYS A 52 -8.36 -10.47 -10.10
CA LYS A 52 -8.12 -11.43 -9.01
C LYS A 52 -6.87 -12.27 -9.31
N ALA A 53 -6.75 -12.76 -10.54
CA ALA A 53 -5.62 -13.54 -11.04
C ALA A 53 -4.35 -12.71 -11.30
N GLN A 54 -4.39 -11.38 -11.12
CA GLN A 54 -3.25 -10.48 -11.36
C GLN A 54 -2.78 -10.49 -12.83
N ARG A 55 -3.72 -10.72 -13.77
CA ARG A 55 -3.49 -10.71 -15.22
C ARG A 55 -4.40 -9.70 -15.92
N PRO A 56 -4.28 -8.39 -15.63
CA PRO A 56 -5.11 -7.40 -16.30
C PRO A 56 -4.72 -7.27 -17.79
N ASN A 57 -5.72 -7.25 -18.66
CA ASN A 57 -5.56 -6.74 -20.02
C ASN A 57 -6.08 -5.31 -20.07
N VAL A 58 -5.16 -4.34 -20.09
CA VAL A 58 -5.50 -2.91 -20.00
C VAL A 58 -6.45 -2.47 -21.10
N LEU A 59 -6.26 -2.97 -22.33
CA LEU A 59 -7.13 -2.64 -23.47
C LEU A 59 -8.57 -3.13 -23.24
N LEU A 60 -8.73 -4.36 -22.72
CA LEU A 60 -10.06 -4.88 -22.35
C LEU A 60 -10.70 -4.06 -21.24
N PHE A 61 -9.95 -3.68 -20.20
CA PHE A 61 -10.48 -2.82 -19.13
C PHE A 61 -10.94 -1.46 -19.69
N GLN A 62 -10.14 -0.82 -20.56
CA GLN A 62 -10.49 0.46 -21.17
C GLN A 62 -11.73 0.36 -22.08
N ALA A 63 -11.81 -0.68 -22.91
CA ALA A 63 -12.97 -0.92 -23.76
C ALA A 63 -14.24 -1.18 -22.92
N ALA A 64 -14.15 -2.09 -21.95
CA ALA A 64 -15.28 -2.44 -21.09
C ALA A 64 -15.73 -1.28 -20.18
N ALA A 65 -14.86 -0.33 -19.81
CA ALA A 65 -15.22 0.82 -19.00
C ALA A 65 -16.36 1.64 -19.63
N HIS A 66 -16.33 1.83 -20.95
CA HIS A 66 -17.36 2.56 -21.69
C HIS A 66 -18.68 1.79 -21.71
N CYS A 67 -18.65 0.49 -22.03
CA CYS A 67 -19.83 -0.38 -22.03
C CYS A 67 -20.51 -0.42 -20.65
N LEU A 68 -19.70 -0.59 -19.59
CA LEU A 68 -20.20 -0.65 -18.20
C LEU A 68 -20.76 0.70 -17.72
N ALA A 69 -20.16 1.82 -18.12
CA ALA A 69 -20.65 3.15 -17.75
C ALA A 69 -22.03 3.43 -18.37
N ARG A 70 -22.20 3.08 -19.66
CA ARG A 70 -23.48 3.21 -20.38
C ARG A 70 -24.59 2.38 -19.75
N ASP A 71 -24.28 1.15 -19.35
CA ASP A 71 -25.27 0.17 -18.87
C ASP A 71 -25.26 0.01 -17.33
N VAL A 72 -24.72 0.98 -16.57
CA VAL A 72 -24.49 0.86 -15.11
C VAL A 72 -25.77 0.54 -14.32
N ALA A 73 -26.91 1.08 -14.76
CA ALA A 73 -28.21 0.87 -14.12
C ALA A 73 -28.69 -0.59 -14.23
N ARG A 74 -28.20 -1.34 -15.24
CA ARG A 74 -28.56 -2.74 -15.49
C ARG A 74 -27.65 -3.73 -14.75
N LEU A 75 -26.53 -3.27 -14.20
CA LEU A 75 -25.62 -4.12 -13.42
C LEU A 75 -26.23 -4.40 -12.04
N PRO A 76 -26.34 -5.64 -11.58
CA PRO A 76 -26.72 -5.91 -10.19
C PRO A 76 -25.64 -5.41 -9.21
N ALA A 77 -26.00 -5.21 -7.94
CA ALA A 77 -25.10 -4.65 -6.90
C ALA A 77 -23.75 -5.38 -6.81
N GLN A 78 -23.77 -6.71 -6.89
CA GLN A 78 -22.56 -7.52 -6.87
C GLN A 78 -21.65 -7.25 -8.09
N SER A 79 -22.22 -7.12 -9.30
CA SER A 79 -21.43 -6.85 -10.51
C SER A 79 -20.88 -5.43 -10.51
N LEU A 80 -21.65 -4.46 -10.00
CA LEU A 80 -21.22 -3.07 -9.86
C LEU A 80 -20.03 -2.96 -8.89
N SER A 81 -20.11 -3.57 -7.71
CA SER A 81 -19.00 -3.59 -6.74
C SER A 81 -17.79 -4.38 -7.26
N ASN A 82 -18.00 -5.49 -7.98
CA ASN A 82 -16.92 -6.27 -8.60
C ASN A 82 -16.20 -5.49 -9.70
N ALA A 83 -16.93 -4.77 -10.55
CA ALA A 83 -16.34 -3.92 -11.59
C ALA A 83 -15.48 -2.83 -10.95
N ALA A 84 -16.05 -2.03 -10.03
CA ALA A 84 -15.30 -0.98 -9.32
C ALA A 84 -14.04 -1.54 -8.65
N TRP A 85 -14.17 -2.66 -7.93
CA TRP A 85 -13.04 -3.33 -7.29
C TRP A 85 -11.98 -3.79 -8.28
N ALA A 86 -12.38 -4.35 -9.43
CA ALA A 86 -11.45 -4.81 -10.45
C ALA A 86 -10.60 -3.66 -10.98
N PHE A 87 -11.24 -2.57 -11.44
CA PHE A 87 -10.57 -1.37 -11.95
C PHE A 87 -9.63 -0.76 -10.91
N ALA A 88 -10.12 -0.59 -9.68
CA ALA A 88 -9.33 -0.05 -8.58
C ALA A 88 -8.11 -0.93 -8.26
N LYS A 89 -8.30 -2.25 -8.18
CA LYS A 89 -7.22 -3.19 -7.87
C LYS A 89 -6.10 -3.13 -8.91
N VAL A 90 -6.43 -3.11 -10.19
CA VAL A 90 -5.43 -3.12 -11.27
C VAL A 90 -4.98 -1.73 -11.70
N ASP A 91 -5.49 -0.70 -11.03
CA ASP A 91 -5.10 0.70 -11.25
C ASP A 91 -5.32 1.15 -12.71
N VAL A 92 -6.41 0.69 -13.33
CA VAL A 92 -6.86 1.20 -14.63
C VAL A 92 -7.83 2.35 -14.39
N ARG A 93 -7.48 3.53 -14.91
CA ARG A 93 -8.32 4.74 -14.81
C ARG A 93 -9.63 4.55 -15.57
N ALA A 94 -10.75 4.74 -14.89
CA ALA A 94 -12.08 4.65 -15.46
C ALA A 94 -13.03 5.68 -14.80
N GLU A 95 -12.59 6.95 -14.72
CA GLU A 95 -13.35 8.02 -14.03
C GLU A 95 -14.83 8.09 -14.47
N PRO A 96 -15.18 8.02 -15.78
CA PRO A 96 -16.59 8.03 -16.20
C PRO A 96 -17.41 6.87 -15.63
N LEU A 97 -16.83 5.66 -15.56
CA LEU A 97 -17.49 4.51 -14.93
C LEU A 97 -17.69 4.74 -13.44
N PHE A 98 -16.67 5.23 -12.72
CA PHE A 98 -16.81 5.50 -11.28
C PHE A 98 -17.83 6.61 -11.00
N ARG A 99 -17.93 7.64 -11.85
CA ARG A 99 -19.00 8.65 -11.75
C ARG A 99 -20.39 8.04 -11.97
N ALA A 100 -20.55 7.22 -13.01
CA ALA A 100 -21.81 6.54 -13.29
C ALA A 100 -22.23 5.61 -12.13
N ILE A 101 -21.25 4.92 -11.53
CA ILE A 101 -21.46 4.11 -10.32
C ILE A 101 -21.85 4.99 -9.13
N ALA A 102 -21.16 6.11 -8.91
CA ALA A 102 -21.45 7.03 -7.80
C ALA A 102 -22.86 7.63 -7.89
N ALA A 103 -23.35 7.89 -9.10
CA ALA A 103 -24.71 8.36 -9.34
C ALA A 103 -25.77 7.25 -9.17
N SER A 104 -25.48 6.00 -9.56
CA SER A 104 -26.45 4.91 -9.52
C SER A 104 -26.56 4.21 -8.16
N ALA A 105 -25.45 4.08 -7.42
CA ALA A 105 -25.38 3.28 -6.20
C ALA A 105 -26.28 3.77 -5.05
N PRO A 106 -26.41 5.09 -4.75
CA PRO A 106 -27.17 5.59 -3.60
C PRO A 106 -28.60 5.04 -3.51
N ALA A 107 -29.32 5.02 -4.63
CA ALA A 107 -30.72 4.55 -4.70
C ALA A 107 -30.88 3.03 -4.53
N ARG A 108 -29.76 2.29 -4.42
CA ARG A 108 -29.75 0.83 -4.54
C ARG A 108 -28.99 0.15 -3.40
N LEU A 109 -28.48 0.91 -2.43
CA LEU A 109 -27.62 0.40 -1.35
C LEU A 109 -28.26 -0.74 -0.54
N ASP A 110 -29.59 -0.79 -0.44
CA ASP A 110 -30.32 -1.89 0.22
C ASP A 110 -30.17 -3.24 -0.49
N THR A 111 -29.79 -3.24 -1.76
CA THR A 111 -29.56 -4.47 -2.55
C THR A 111 -28.12 -4.99 -2.45
N PHE A 112 -27.24 -4.27 -1.74
CA PHE A 112 -25.84 -4.65 -1.61
C PHE A 112 -25.65 -5.59 -0.42
N SER A 113 -24.88 -6.66 -0.64
CA SER A 113 -24.35 -7.45 0.46
C SER A 113 -23.29 -6.67 1.24
N ALA A 114 -23.00 -7.10 2.47
CA ALA A 114 -21.90 -6.58 3.27
C ALA A 114 -20.57 -6.48 2.49
N GLN A 115 -20.18 -7.57 1.81
CA GLN A 115 -18.97 -7.61 1.00
C GLN A 115 -19.02 -6.62 -0.17
N ALA A 116 -20.18 -6.45 -0.81
CA ALA A 116 -20.35 -5.50 -1.91
C ALA A 116 -20.22 -4.05 -1.44
N LEU A 117 -20.74 -3.71 -0.26
CA LEU A 117 -20.59 -2.37 0.35
C LEU A 117 -19.11 -2.04 0.61
N VAL A 118 -18.39 -2.94 1.29
CA VAL A 118 -16.96 -2.75 1.60
C VAL A 118 -16.12 -2.72 0.32
N ASN A 119 -16.37 -3.60 -0.64
CA ASN A 119 -15.67 -3.58 -1.93
C ASN A 119 -15.86 -2.26 -2.66
N LEU A 120 -17.09 -1.72 -2.66
CA LEU A 120 -17.39 -0.47 -3.34
C LEU A 120 -16.69 0.72 -2.66
N ALA A 121 -16.79 0.84 -1.34
CA ALA A 121 -16.12 1.90 -0.58
C ALA A 121 -14.60 1.85 -0.79
N TRP A 122 -14.03 0.66 -0.65
CA TRP A 122 -12.61 0.41 -0.86
C TRP A 122 -12.16 0.77 -2.28
N ALA A 123 -12.95 0.42 -3.30
CA ALA A 123 -12.63 0.71 -4.69
C ALA A 123 -12.53 2.21 -4.97
N PHE A 124 -13.44 3.01 -4.42
CA PHE A 124 -13.39 4.48 -4.53
C PHE A 124 -12.12 5.07 -3.87
N CYS A 125 -11.79 4.61 -2.67
CA CYS A 125 -10.57 5.02 -1.97
C CYS A 125 -9.29 4.68 -2.75
N VAL A 126 -9.20 3.45 -3.25
CA VAL A 126 -8.05 3.00 -4.05
C VAL A 126 -7.96 3.74 -5.38
N ALA A 127 -9.07 3.93 -6.07
CA ALA A 127 -9.13 4.72 -7.30
C ALA A 127 -8.85 6.21 -7.07
N SER A 128 -8.83 6.65 -5.80
CA SER A 128 -8.62 8.05 -5.41
C SER A 128 -9.72 8.97 -5.94
N LEU A 129 -10.94 8.44 -6.02
CA LEU A 129 -12.16 9.10 -6.46
C LEU A 129 -13.14 9.02 -5.30
N LEU A 130 -13.38 10.13 -4.61
CA LEU A 130 -14.02 10.15 -3.30
C LEU A 130 -15.38 10.86 -3.38
N PRO A 131 -16.48 10.16 -3.74
CA PRO A 131 -17.82 10.72 -3.71
C PRO A 131 -18.28 10.91 -2.27
N ALA A 132 -18.30 12.16 -1.78
CA ALA A 132 -18.51 12.47 -0.37
C ALA A 132 -19.82 11.88 0.19
N GLN A 133 -20.94 12.07 -0.52
CA GLN A 133 -22.25 11.60 -0.09
C GLN A 133 -22.34 10.07 -0.09
N LEU A 134 -21.90 9.43 -1.17
CA LEU A 134 -21.92 7.96 -1.27
C LEU A 134 -21.00 7.33 -0.22
N LEU A 135 -19.80 7.87 0.02
CA LEU A 135 -18.91 7.37 1.07
C LEU A 135 -19.56 7.47 2.45
N ARG A 136 -20.29 8.56 2.75
CA ARG A 136 -21.01 8.72 4.01
C ARG A 136 -22.08 7.63 4.17
N GLN A 137 -22.88 7.38 3.12
CA GLN A 137 -23.89 6.33 3.12
C GLN A 137 -23.28 4.93 3.24
N LEU A 138 -22.20 4.65 2.51
CA LEU A 138 -21.50 3.36 2.58
C LEU A 138 -20.95 3.10 3.99
N VAL A 139 -20.30 4.09 4.61
CA VAL A 139 -19.80 3.98 5.99
C VAL A 139 -20.94 3.71 6.96
N SER A 140 -22.05 4.46 6.88
CA SER A 140 -23.22 4.22 7.74
C SER A 140 -23.78 2.80 7.59
N ARG A 141 -23.78 2.22 6.38
CA ARG A 141 -24.23 0.83 6.17
C ARG A 141 -23.21 -0.21 6.65
N ILE A 142 -21.91 0.05 6.45
CA ILE A 142 -20.84 -0.84 6.90
C ILE A 142 -20.84 -0.98 8.43
N GLU A 143 -21.09 0.11 9.17
CA GLU A 143 -21.23 0.09 10.64
C GLU A 143 -22.37 -0.79 11.15
N LEU A 144 -23.39 -1.02 10.33
CA LEU A 144 -24.55 -1.86 10.68
C LEU A 144 -24.31 -3.34 10.37
N VAL A 145 -23.26 -3.69 9.63
CA VAL A 145 -22.96 -5.09 9.30
C VAL A 145 -22.38 -5.79 10.53
N PRO A 146 -22.99 -6.88 11.01
CA PRO A 146 -22.40 -7.68 12.07
C PRO A 146 -21.04 -8.24 11.64
N VAL A 147 -20.03 -8.03 12.47
CA VAL A 147 -18.68 -8.57 12.26
C VAL A 147 -18.28 -9.45 13.43
N GLY A 148 -17.52 -10.51 13.15
CA GLY A 148 -17.09 -11.47 14.15
C GLY A 148 -15.96 -12.39 13.67
N PRO A 149 -15.65 -13.47 14.39
CA PRO A 149 -14.56 -14.39 14.05
C PRO A 149 -14.68 -15.01 12.65
N GLU A 150 -15.90 -15.21 12.15
CA GLU A 150 -16.18 -15.75 10.81
C GLU A 150 -15.98 -14.73 9.68
N THR A 151 -15.80 -13.45 10.02
CA THR A 151 -15.60 -12.39 9.02
C THR A 151 -14.28 -12.64 8.28
N PRO A 152 -14.30 -12.69 6.93
CA PRO A 152 -13.09 -12.95 6.16
C PRO A 152 -11.99 -11.94 6.44
N VAL A 153 -10.76 -12.42 6.56
CA VAL A 153 -9.54 -11.59 6.70
C VAL A 153 -9.50 -10.39 5.74
N ALA A 154 -9.81 -10.63 4.46
CA ALA A 154 -9.79 -9.59 3.44
C ALA A 154 -10.79 -8.44 3.73
N TYR A 155 -11.91 -8.77 4.39
CA TYR A 155 -12.92 -7.79 4.79
C TYR A 155 -12.36 -6.84 5.86
N TRP A 156 -11.70 -7.38 6.89
CA TRP A 156 -11.01 -6.59 7.92
C TRP A 156 -9.95 -5.67 7.35
N GLN A 157 -9.14 -6.19 6.42
CA GLN A 157 -8.10 -5.40 5.75
C GLN A 157 -8.69 -4.26 4.93
N GLN A 158 -9.81 -4.48 4.24
CA GLN A 158 -10.47 -3.44 3.46
C GLN A 158 -11.10 -2.35 4.34
N ILE A 159 -11.72 -2.70 5.48
CA ILE A 159 -12.25 -1.72 6.43
C ILE A 159 -11.13 -0.88 7.04
N GLN A 160 -10.04 -1.51 7.46
CA GLN A 160 -8.87 -0.78 7.97
C GLN A 160 -8.28 0.17 6.91
N GLN A 161 -8.28 -0.24 5.65
CA GLN A 161 -7.82 0.59 4.53
C GLN A 161 -8.78 1.74 4.23
N LEU A 162 -10.09 1.52 4.36
CA LEU A 162 -11.11 2.57 4.27
C LEU A 162 -10.93 3.61 5.39
N ASP A 163 -10.72 3.18 6.64
CA ASP A 163 -10.44 4.10 7.76
C ASP A 163 -9.23 4.99 7.47
N ASN A 164 -8.11 4.38 7.03
CA ASN A 164 -6.91 5.13 6.68
C ASN A 164 -7.18 6.16 5.57
N ALA A 165 -7.93 5.78 4.52
CA ALA A 165 -8.26 6.69 3.43
C ALA A 165 -9.13 7.87 3.90
N LEU A 166 -10.15 7.62 4.73
CA LEU A 166 -11.00 8.69 5.26
C LEU A 166 -10.24 9.66 6.16
N ARG A 167 -9.23 9.18 6.91
CA ARG A 167 -8.41 10.02 7.79
C ARG A 167 -7.31 10.77 7.05
N LEU A 168 -6.69 10.16 6.04
CA LEU A 168 -5.47 10.67 5.40
C LEU A 168 -5.71 11.32 4.03
N ASP A 169 -6.62 10.75 3.23
CA ASP A 169 -6.88 11.25 1.87
C ASP A 169 -7.96 12.34 1.85
N ALA A 170 -8.93 12.25 2.76
CA ALA A 170 -10.05 13.20 2.80
C ALA A 170 -10.48 13.56 4.24
N PRO A 171 -9.55 14.07 5.08
CA PRO A 171 -9.86 14.45 6.45
C PRO A 171 -11.00 15.47 6.55
N SER A 172 -11.13 16.36 5.55
CA SER A 172 -12.14 17.42 5.45
C SER A 172 -13.58 16.92 5.32
N LEU A 173 -13.81 15.67 4.90
CA LEU A 173 -15.15 15.12 4.78
C LEU A 173 -15.82 14.84 6.14
N GLY A 174 -15.02 14.74 7.21
CA GLY A 174 -15.49 14.43 8.56
C GLY A 174 -16.14 13.04 8.69
N ILE A 175 -15.99 12.16 7.71
CA ILE A 175 -16.51 10.79 7.74
C ILE A 175 -15.52 9.92 8.52
N ARG A 176 -16.00 9.17 9.52
CA ARG A 176 -15.18 8.29 10.35
C ARG A 176 -15.93 6.99 10.62
N LEU A 177 -15.18 5.90 10.69
CA LEU A 177 -15.67 4.64 11.27
C LEU A 177 -15.62 4.74 12.80
N SER A 178 -16.45 3.97 13.48
CA SER A 178 -16.52 3.95 14.93
C SER A 178 -15.23 3.40 15.54
N PRO A 179 -14.78 3.91 16.71
CA PRO A 179 -13.62 3.36 17.40
C PRO A 179 -13.76 1.86 17.73
N ALA A 180 -14.98 1.38 17.94
CA ALA A 180 -15.28 -0.02 18.17
C ALA A 180 -14.96 -0.88 16.94
N LEU A 181 -15.45 -0.50 15.75
CA LEU A 181 -15.19 -1.23 14.52
C LEU A 181 -13.71 -1.18 14.13
N VAL A 182 -13.08 -0.01 14.23
CA VAL A 182 -11.63 0.14 13.98
C VAL A 182 -10.81 -0.69 14.96
N GLY A 183 -11.17 -0.67 16.25
CA GLY A 183 -10.52 -1.50 17.27
C GLY A 183 -10.62 -3.00 16.97
N ALA A 184 -11.80 -3.48 16.57
CA ALA A 184 -12.01 -4.86 16.15
C ALA A 184 -11.15 -5.23 14.92
N CYS A 185 -11.09 -4.36 13.90
CA CYS A 185 -10.24 -4.55 12.73
C CYS A 185 -8.77 -4.72 13.13
N ARG A 186 -8.26 -3.86 14.01
CA ARG A 186 -6.87 -3.89 14.48
C ARG A 186 -6.55 -5.20 15.19
N VAL A 187 -7.41 -5.64 16.11
CA VAL A 187 -7.24 -6.90 16.83
C VAL A 187 -7.18 -8.08 15.85
N GLU A 188 -8.10 -8.14 14.90
CA GLU A 188 -8.19 -9.28 13.98
C GLU A 188 -7.05 -9.31 12.94
N ILE A 189 -6.62 -8.14 12.46
CA ILE A 189 -5.41 -8.03 11.63
C ILE A 189 -4.20 -8.52 12.43
N CYS A 190 -4.04 -8.07 13.68
CA CYS A 190 -2.91 -8.47 14.54
C CYS A 190 -2.81 -9.99 14.73
N LYS A 191 -3.93 -10.71 14.89
CA LYS A 191 -3.95 -12.18 15.03
C LYS A 191 -3.43 -12.92 13.81
N GLN A 192 -3.54 -12.33 12.62
CA GLN A 192 -3.08 -12.95 11.39
C GLN A 192 -1.56 -12.88 11.25
N HIS A 193 -0.85 -12.26 12.18
CA HIS A 193 0.60 -12.21 12.19
C HIS A 193 1.17 -13.45 12.88
N GLY A 194 1.36 -14.47 12.04
CA GLY A 194 2.18 -15.65 12.34
C GLY A 194 2.67 -16.24 11.02
N ALA A 195 4.00 -16.26 10.85
CA ALA A 195 4.72 -17.04 9.83
C ALA A 195 4.55 -16.66 8.34
N ARG A 196 4.54 -15.37 7.97
CA ARG A 196 4.95 -15.03 6.59
C ARG A 196 6.44 -15.32 6.44
N LYS A 197 6.79 -16.28 5.59
CA LYS A 197 8.19 -16.55 5.24
C LYS A 197 8.67 -15.46 4.28
N PRO A 198 9.71 -14.69 4.64
CA PRO A 198 10.26 -13.67 3.76
C PRO A 198 10.73 -14.29 2.44
N SER A 199 10.54 -13.58 1.34
CA SER A 199 11.02 -14.04 0.02
C SER A 199 12.55 -14.10 -0.03
N ASN A 200 13.12 -14.82 -1.00
CA ASN A 200 14.58 -14.84 -1.19
C ASN A 200 15.14 -13.44 -1.42
N LEU A 201 14.42 -12.62 -2.19
CA LEU A 201 14.80 -11.24 -2.46
C LEU A 201 14.76 -10.40 -1.18
N HIS A 202 13.71 -10.54 -0.37
CA HIS A 202 13.63 -9.88 0.94
C HIS A 202 14.85 -10.21 1.79
N ARG A 203 15.17 -11.50 1.94
CA ARG A 203 16.31 -11.95 2.73
C ARG A 203 17.62 -11.35 2.21
N ALA A 204 17.82 -11.34 0.89
CA ALA A 204 19.01 -10.74 0.29
C ALA A 204 19.13 -9.22 0.57
N VAL A 205 18.02 -8.48 0.48
CA VAL A 205 17.99 -7.04 0.80
C VAL A 205 18.28 -6.81 2.29
N SER A 206 17.61 -7.57 3.16
CA SER A 206 17.79 -7.55 4.62
C SER A 206 19.25 -7.86 5.01
N ASP A 207 19.84 -8.89 4.42
CA ASP A 207 21.25 -9.25 4.64
C ASP A 207 22.20 -8.15 4.15
N ALA A 208 21.95 -7.54 2.99
CA ALA A 208 22.76 -6.42 2.52
C ALA A 208 22.69 -5.21 3.49
N LEU A 209 21.53 -4.91 4.06
CA LEU A 209 21.40 -3.88 5.11
C LEU A 209 22.19 -4.23 6.37
N ARG A 210 22.20 -5.51 6.79
CA ARG A 210 23.04 -5.98 7.92
C ARG A 210 24.53 -5.76 7.64
N HIS A 211 25.00 -6.04 6.42
CA HIS A 211 26.39 -5.79 6.03
C HIS A 211 26.76 -4.30 6.05
N LEU A 212 25.81 -3.43 5.68
CA LEU A 212 25.95 -1.97 5.80
C LEU A 212 25.81 -1.46 7.24
N ARG A 213 25.53 -2.35 8.21
CA ARG A 213 25.27 -2.00 9.62
C ARG A 213 24.09 -1.04 9.79
N VAL A 214 23.08 -1.17 8.93
CA VAL A 214 21.84 -0.41 9.02
C VAL A 214 20.85 -1.18 9.89
N GLU A 215 20.47 -0.60 11.04
CA GLU A 215 19.45 -1.17 11.92
C GLU A 215 18.08 -1.14 11.22
N HIS A 216 17.43 -2.31 11.14
CA HIS A 216 16.13 -2.45 10.49
C HIS A 216 15.31 -3.59 11.13
N VAL A 217 14.01 -3.59 10.82
CA VAL A 217 13.05 -4.60 11.26
C VAL A 217 12.39 -5.21 10.02
N ASP A 218 12.46 -6.53 9.91
CA ASP A 218 11.75 -7.30 8.88
C ASP A 218 10.26 -7.47 9.25
N GLU A 219 9.37 -7.47 8.26
CA GLU A 219 7.92 -7.70 8.39
C GLU A 219 7.24 -6.76 9.40
N PHE A 220 7.59 -5.48 9.35
CA PHE A 220 7.15 -4.48 10.32
C PHE A 220 5.68 -4.08 10.12
N CYS A 221 4.93 -3.99 11.21
CA CYS A 221 3.59 -3.39 11.22
C CYS A 221 3.66 -1.93 11.64
N VAL A 222 3.21 -1.03 10.77
CA VAL A 222 3.11 0.41 11.07
C VAL A 222 1.92 0.64 12.03
N PRO A 223 2.14 0.91 13.33
CA PRO A 223 1.09 0.79 14.35
C PRO A 223 -0.12 1.71 14.14
N GLU A 224 0.11 2.90 13.58
CA GLU A 224 -0.93 3.89 13.33
C GLU A 224 -1.80 3.57 12.11
N LEU A 225 -1.31 2.75 11.17
CA LEU A 225 -1.97 2.39 9.92
C LEU A 225 -2.39 0.92 9.80
N CYS A 226 -1.80 0.04 10.62
CA CYS A 226 -1.91 -1.42 10.48
C CYS A 226 -1.53 -1.92 9.08
N TYR A 227 -0.58 -1.24 8.43
CA TYR A 227 0.07 -1.72 7.22
C TYR A 227 1.29 -2.55 7.58
N HIS A 228 1.38 -3.72 6.97
CA HIS A 228 2.59 -4.54 6.97
C HIS A 228 3.48 -4.09 5.83
N VAL A 229 4.73 -3.84 6.16
CA VAL A 229 5.79 -3.48 5.22
C VAL A 229 6.90 -4.50 5.30
N ASP A 230 7.61 -4.70 4.19
CA ASP A 230 8.61 -5.76 4.10
C ASP A 230 9.79 -5.47 5.04
N ILE A 231 10.38 -4.28 4.95
CA ILE A 231 11.48 -3.86 5.82
C ILE A 231 11.22 -2.42 6.29
N ALA A 232 11.47 -2.13 7.57
CA ALA A 232 11.38 -0.79 8.12
C ALA A 232 12.66 -0.39 8.84
N LEU A 233 12.99 0.90 8.76
CA LEU A 233 13.98 1.58 9.60
C LEU A 233 13.20 2.59 10.47
N PRO A 234 12.67 2.17 11.64
CA PRO A 234 11.70 2.96 12.40
C PRO A 234 12.27 4.31 12.88
N GLN A 235 13.53 4.33 13.31
CA GLN A 235 14.22 5.56 13.75
C GLN A 235 14.27 6.63 12.65
N HIS A 236 14.26 6.20 11.39
CA HIS A 236 14.28 7.08 10.23
C HIS A 236 12.90 7.21 9.56
N ARG A 237 11.81 6.67 10.12
CA ARG A 237 10.51 6.60 9.44
C ARG A 237 10.63 6.24 7.95
N LEU A 238 11.46 5.24 7.65
CA LEU A 238 11.69 4.76 6.28
C LEU A 238 11.18 3.33 6.16
N VAL A 239 10.41 3.10 5.12
CA VAL A 239 9.94 1.78 4.69
C VAL A 239 10.66 1.40 3.41
N ILE A 240 11.09 0.15 3.33
CA ILE A 240 11.64 -0.48 2.14
C ILE A 240 10.67 -1.60 1.73
N GLU A 241 10.06 -1.46 0.55
CA GLU A 241 9.20 -2.48 -0.04
C GLU A 241 10.00 -3.26 -1.09
N VAL A 242 9.97 -4.58 -0.97
CA VAL A 242 10.74 -5.51 -1.77
C VAL A 242 9.81 -6.19 -2.76
N ASN A 243 9.79 -5.66 -3.99
CA ASN A 243 8.85 -6.06 -5.02
C ASN A 243 9.42 -7.20 -5.87
N GLY A 244 8.77 -8.38 -5.83
CA GLY A 244 9.12 -9.55 -6.65
C GLY A 244 8.92 -9.39 -8.17
N THR A 245 8.94 -10.50 -8.92
CA THR A 245 8.78 -10.51 -10.39
C THR A 245 7.32 -10.34 -10.85
N MET A 246 6.36 -10.63 -9.97
CA MET A 246 4.91 -10.53 -10.23
C MET A 246 4.41 -9.09 -10.43
N TRP A 247 5.30 -8.10 -10.23
CA TRP A 247 5.03 -6.69 -10.49
C TRP A 247 5.23 -6.32 -11.97
N HIS A 248 5.81 -7.22 -12.78
CA HIS A 248 5.98 -7.02 -14.21
C HIS A 248 4.66 -7.23 -14.96
N ARG A 249 4.04 -6.10 -15.33
CA ARG A 249 2.93 -6.03 -16.29
C ARG A 249 3.32 -6.72 -17.61
N HIS A 250 2.58 -7.75 -18.01
CA HIS A 250 2.49 -8.15 -19.42
C HIS A 250 1.51 -7.19 -20.12
N ALA A 251 2.02 -6.08 -20.64
CA ALA A 251 1.31 -5.28 -21.63
C ALA A 251 2.35 -4.81 -22.66
N ALA A 252 1.95 -4.81 -23.93
CA ALA A 252 2.72 -4.35 -25.09
C ALA A 252 3.06 -2.84 -25.07
N ASP A 253 2.93 -2.18 -23.91
CA ASP A 253 3.19 -0.77 -23.68
C ASP A 253 4.48 -0.65 -22.86
N THR A 254 5.56 -0.23 -23.52
CA THR A 254 6.95 -0.32 -23.06
C THR A 254 7.27 0.52 -21.82
N ASP A 255 6.39 1.47 -21.46
CA ASP A 255 6.61 2.46 -20.40
C ASP A 255 6.01 2.08 -19.04
N ALA A 256 5.29 0.96 -18.94
CA ALA A 256 4.53 0.62 -17.73
C ALA A 256 4.88 -0.73 -17.09
N ARG A 257 6.05 -1.27 -17.44
CA ARG A 257 6.63 -2.46 -16.81
C ARG A 257 6.91 -2.16 -15.34
N GLY A 258 6.30 -2.91 -14.41
CA GLY A 258 6.61 -2.80 -12.97
C GLY A 258 5.64 -1.97 -12.12
N ALA A 259 4.53 -1.45 -12.67
CA ALA A 259 3.66 -0.56 -11.91
C ALA A 259 2.90 -1.28 -10.77
N PRO A 260 2.86 -0.72 -9.55
CA PRO A 260 2.14 -1.30 -8.42
C PRO A 260 0.62 -1.36 -8.61
N PHE A 261 -0.02 -2.44 -8.11
CA PHE A 261 -1.48 -2.51 -8.00
C PHE A 261 -2.04 -1.37 -7.13
N GLY A 262 -3.29 -0.97 -7.38
CA GLY A 262 -3.89 0.23 -6.76
C GLY A 262 -3.84 0.22 -5.23
N ARG A 263 -4.02 -0.94 -4.59
CA ARG A 263 -3.92 -1.06 -3.13
C ARG A 263 -2.53 -0.68 -2.58
N HIS A 264 -1.47 -0.99 -3.31
CA HIS A 264 -0.11 -0.64 -2.90
C HIS A 264 0.13 0.84 -3.09
N LEU A 265 -0.37 1.44 -4.18
CA LEU A 265 -0.36 2.89 -4.37
C LEU A 265 -1.04 3.62 -3.23
N MET A 266 -2.23 3.16 -2.81
CA MET A 266 -2.94 3.72 -1.66
C MET A 266 -2.13 3.54 -0.36
N LYS A 267 -1.57 2.34 -0.12
CA LYS A 267 -0.67 2.10 1.03
C LYS A 267 0.50 3.08 1.05
N TYR A 268 1.19 3.28 -0.07
CA TYR A 268 2.34 4.18 -0.17
C TYR A 268 1.94 5.64 0.06
N ARG A 269 0.77 6.04 -0.46
CA ARG A 269 0.20 7.37 -0.17
C ARG A 269 -0.07 7.56 1.31
N HIS A 270 -0.72 6.59 1.96
CA HIS A 270 -1.02 6.66 3.39
C HIS A 270 0.23 6.67 4.27
N LEU A 271 1.24 5.86 3.93
CA LEU A 271 2.55 5.87 4.60
C LEU A 271 3.17 7.27 4.54
N ARG A 272 3.20 7.87 3.34
CA ARG A 272 3.73 9.22 3.10
C ARG A 272 2.94 10.30 3.83
N ALA A 273 1.61 10.26 3.77
CA ALA A 273 0.74 11.17 4.50
C ALA A 273 0.94 11.08 6.03
N SER A 274 1.40 9.92 6.52
CA SER A 274 1.70 9.70 7.94
C SER A 274 3.15 10.03 8.31
N GLY A 275 3.95 10.57 7.38
CA GLY A 275 5.35 10.96 7.61
C GLY A 275 6.37 9.84 7.39
N TRP A 276 5.96 8.69 6.85
CA TRP A 276 6.88 7.64 6.43
C TRP A 276 7.37 7.86 4.99
N ARG A 277 8.66 7.61 4.77
CA ARG A 277 9.24 7.53 3.44
C ARG A 277 9.11 6.12 2.91
N VAL A 278 8.91 5.97 1.60
CA VAL A 278 8.77 4.68 0.95
C VAL A 278 9.83 4.55 -0.13
N LEU A 279 10.69 3.55 0.00
CA LEU A 279 11.74 3.17 -0.93
C LEU A 279 11.35 1.82 -1.54
N LEU A 280 11.39 1.72 -2.87
CA LEU A 280 11.09 0.49 -3.58
C LEU A 280 12.38 -0.18 -4.05
N VAL A 281 12.49 -1.48 -3.81
CA VAL A 281 13.54 -2.35 -4.36
C VAL A 281 12.86 -3.40 -5.22
N SER A 282 13.05 -3.35 -6.53
CA SER A 282 12.47 -4.34 -7.44
C SER A 282 13.43 -5.50 -7.69
N SER A 283 12.87 -6.68 -7.99
CA SER A 283 13.63 -7.86 -8.40
C SER A 283 14.49 -7.64 -9.65
N GLY A 284 14.02 -6.82 -10.59
CA GLY A 284 14.76 -6.47 -11.81
C GLY A 284 16.02 -5.66 -11.50
N GLU A 285 15.88 -4.53 -10.80
CA GLU A 285 17.03 -3.71 -10.37
C GLU A 285 18.03 -4.53 -9.54
N TRP A 286 17.52 -5.41 -8.68
CA TRP A 286 18.38 -6.25 -7.84
C TRP A 286 19.16 -7.30 -8.63
N ALA A 287 18.54 -7.88 -9.67
CA ALA A 287 19.17 -8.89 -10.52
C ALA A 287 20.32 -8.29 -11.36
N GLU A 288 20.18 -7.05 -11.82
CA GLU A 288 21.20 -6.33 -12.59
C GLU A 288 22.52 -6.15 -11.82
N LEU A 289 22.50 -6.22 -10.48
CA LEU A 289 23.68 -6.11 -9.63
C LEU A 289 24.54 -7.39 -9.60
N GLY A 290 24.09 -8.48 -10.23
CA GLY A 290 24.88 -9.71 -10.43
C GLY A 290 25.30 -10.42 -9.14
N GLY A 291 24.64 -10.14 -8.00
CA GLY A 291 24.98 -10.74 -6.70
C GLY A 291 26.23 -10.15 -6.02
N CYS A 292 26.82 -9.08 -6.57
CA CYS A 292 27.99 -8.44 -5.96
C CYS A 292 27.58 -7.68 -4.68
N VAL A 293 28.08 -8.14 -3.51
CA VAL A 293 27.75 -7.55 -2.19
C VAL A 293 28.09 -6.05 -2.13
N HIS A 294 29.22 -5.63 -2.71
CA HIS A 294 29.60 -4.23 -2.74
C HIS A 294 28.67 -3.38 -3.62
N ALA A 295 28.22 -3.91 -4.77
CA ALA A 295 27.28 -3.22 -5.65
C ALA A 295 25.89 -3.11 -5.00
N GLN A 296 25.41 -4.20 -4.38
CA GLN A 296 24.17 -4.22 -3.60
C GLN A 296 24.21 -3.25 -2.42
N GLY A 297 25.31 -3.24 -1.68
CA GLY A 297 25.52 -2.31 -0.58
C GLY A 297 25.48 -0.85 -1.03
N ARG A 298 26.21 -0.52 -2.10
CA ARG A 298 26.23 0.83 -2.68
C ARG A 298 24.85 1.25 -3.18
N PHE A 299 24.16 0.38 -3.91
CA PHE A 299 22.81 0.61 -4.40
C PHE A 299 21.82 0.94 -3.28
N LEU A 300 21.85 0.17 -2.18
CA LEU A 300 20.98 0.42 -1.04
C LEU A 300 21.36 1.70 -0.29
N ALA A 301 22.66 1.94 -0.06
CA ALA A 301 23.14 3.17 0.57
C ALA A 301 22.69 4.41 -0.21
N GLU A 302 22.91 4.44 -1.54
CA GLU A 302 22.50 5.55 -2.40
C GLU A 302 20.97 5.76 -2.38
N LYS A 303 20.17 4.68 -2.43
CA LYS A 303 18.71 4.80 -2.35
C LYS A 303 18.26 5.31 -0.97
N ILE A 304 18.88 4.86 0.11
CA ILE A 304 18.57 5.30 1.48
C ILE A 304 18.97 6.76 1.67
N ASP A 305 20.16 7.16 1.23
CA ASP A 305 20.65 8.53 1.29
C ASP A 305 19.75 9.46 0.47
N ALA A 306 19.38 9.06 -0.75
CA ALA A 306 18.45 9.83 -1.56
C ALA A 306 17.06 9.96 -0.91
N ALA A 307 16.55 8.89 -0.28
CA ALA A 307 15.28 8.91 0.43
C ALA A 307 15.35 9.78 1.70
N THR A 308 16.49 9.79 2.38
CA THR A 308 16.66 10.50 3.65
C THR A 308 17.04 11.98 3.48
N ALA A 309 17.78 12.33 2.42
CA ALA A 309 18.22 13.67 2.09
C ALA A 309 17.11 14.56 1.48
N ARG A 310 16.07 13.97 0.88
CA ARG A 310 14.89 14.72 0.45
C ARG A 310 14.24 15.37 1.68
N ARG A 311 14.40 16.70 1.82
CA ARG A 311 13.63 17.52 2.77
C ARG A 311 12.13 17.21 2.59
N SER A 312 11.39 17.29 3.69
CA SER A 312 9.94 17.01 3.79
C SER A 312 9.12 17.51 2.59
N ASP A 313 9.53 18.62 2.00
CA ASP A 313 8.78 19.37 1.00
C ASP A 313 8.82 18.73 -0.41
N ALA A 314 9.77 17.82 -0.68
CA ALA A 314 9.91 17.14 -1.97
C ALA A 314 9.23 15.75 -2.04
N LEU A 315 8.75 15.22 -0.91
CA LEU A 315 8.09 13.90 -0.83
C LEU A 315 6.68 13.89 -1.46
N GLY A 316 6.13 15.06 -1.80
CA GLY A 316 4.79 15.23 -2.37
C GLY A 316 4.68 15.16 -3.90
N ARG A 317 5.78 14.94 -4.65
CA ARG A 317 5.77 14.99 -6.13
C ARG A 317 6.20 13.70 -6.83
N GLU A 318 5.83 12.54 -6.31
CA GLU A 318 5.65 11.40 -7.22
C GLU A 318 4.41 11.70 -8.07
N ARG A 319 4.59 11.84 -9.39
CA ARG A 319 3.60 12.32 -10.37
C ARG A 319 2.37 11.40 -10.45
N ARG A 320 1.44 11.49 -9.50
CA ARG A 320 0.04 11.11 -9.70
C ARG A 320 -0.89 12.04 -8.94
N THR A 321 -2.04 12.29 -9.54
CA THR A 321 -3.07 13.23 -9.09
C THR A 321 -3.46 12.96 -7.63
N PRO A 322 -3.56 13.99 -6.77
CA PRO A 322 -4.11 13.82 -5.43
C PRO A 322 -5.53 13.25 -5.50
N PRO A 323 -6.02 12.61 -4.40
CA PRO A 323 -7.39 12.15 -4.33
C PRO A 323 -8.38 13.24 -4.74
N ILE A 324 -9.32 12.88 -5.60
CA ILE A 324 -10.35 13.79 -6.11
C ILE A 324 -11.59 13.62 -5.25
N VAL A 325 -12.00 14.67 -4.55
CA VAL A 325 -13.28 14.70 -3.85
C VAL A 325 -14.36 15.19 -4.81
N TRP A 326 -15.43 14.41 -4.95
CA TRP A 326 -16.61 14.81 -5.73
C TRP A 326 -17.68 15.37 -4.81
N ASP A 327 -18.23 16.53 -5.19
CA ASP A 327 -19.39 17.14 -4.56
C ASP A 327 -20.71 16.57 -5.10
N GLU A 328 -21.84 17.09 -4.59
CA GLU A 328 -23.20 16.60 -4.88
C GLU A 328 -23.59 16.70 -6.37
N GLU A 329 -22.94 17.59 -7.13
CA GLU A 329 -23.21 17.80 -8.57
C GLU A 329 -22.27 16.98 -9.48
N GLY A 330 -21.37 16.18 -8.91
CA GLY A 330 -20.35 15.46 -9.67
C GLY A 330 -19.25 16.38 -10.23
N GLY A 331 -19.16 17.61 -9.72
CA GLY A 331 -18.07 18.53 -9.91
C GLY A 331 -16.84 18.10 -9.11
N LYS A 332 -15.65 18.57 -9.53
CA LYS A 332 -14.49 18.55 -8.63
C LYS A 332 -14.79 19.57 -7.54
N ALA A 333 -14.86 19.13 -6.28
CA ALA A 333 -15.01 20.07 -5.17
C ALA A 333 -13.89 21.11 -5.24
N ALA A 334 -14.26 22.39 -5.35
CA ALA A 334 -13.30 23.48 -5.35
C ALA A 334 -12.62 23.52 -3.97
N GLY A 335 -11.33 23.13 -3.91
CA GLY A 335 -10.49 23.42 -2.75
C GLY A 335 -9.62 22.26 -2.27
N ALA A 336 -8.53 21.98 -2.98
CA ALA A 336 -7.30 21.48 -2.35
C ALA A 336 -6.21 22.56 -2.26
N ASP A 337 -6.30 23.63 -3.07
CA ASP A 337 -5.30 24.71 -3.09
C ASP A 337 -5.56 25.85 -2.07
N ALA A 338 -6.76 25.94 -1.47
CA ALA A 338 -7.11 27.01 -0.54
C ALA A 338 -6.73 26.74 0.93
N ALA A 339 -6.49 25.48 1.31
CA ALA A 339 -6.11 25.12 2.69
C ALA A 339 -4.63 25.39 3.00
N ALA A 340 -3.77 25.49 1.98
CA ALA A 340 -2.36 25.82 2.14
C ALA A 340 -2.13 27.30 2.51
N ALA A 341 -3.12 28.17 2.33
CA ALA A 341 -2.97 29.62 2.52
C ALA A 341 -3.56 30.17 3.84
N ARG A 342 -4.19 29.34 4.69
CA ARG A 342 -4.86 29.81 5.93
C ARG A 342 -4.49 29.07 7.22
N ALA A 343 -3.45 28.25 7.22
CA ALA A 343 -2.86 27.68 8.44
C ALA A 343 -1.59 28.45 8.87
N GLY A 344 -1.65 29.78 8.85
CA GLY A 344 -0.72 30.62 9.59
C GLY A 344 -1.28 30.89 10.98
N GLY A 345 -0.77 30.19 11.99
CA GLY A 345 -1.02 30.53 13.39
C GLY A 345 -2.15 29.73 14.08
N ALA A 346 -1.93 28.45 14.33
CA ALA A 346 -2.51 27.79 15.50
C ALA A 346 -1.51 26.74 16.00
N ALA A 347 -0.89 27.02 17.14
CA ALA A 347 0.08 26.15 17.78
C ALA A 347 -0.59 24.82 18.16
N LEU A 348 -0.14 23.73 17.50
CA LEU A 348 -0.40 22.37 17.97
C LEU A 348 0.36 22.18 19.28
N GLN A 349 -0.37 22.02 20.38
CA GLN A 349 0.23 21.62 21.65
C GLN A 349 0.78 20.19 21.56
N PRO A 350 1.90 19.87 22.24
CA PRO A 350 2.48 18.54 22.18
C PRO A 350 1.53 17.55 22.85
N ILE A 351 1.19 16.48 22.15
CA ILE A 351 0.58 15.29 22.75
C ILE A 351 1.68 14.63 23.59
N GLU A 352 1.55 14.68 24.91
CA GLU A 352 2.44 14.00 25.85
C GLU A 352 2.38 12.47 25.60
N ASN A 353 3.52 11.91 25.18
CA ASN A 353 3.74 10.47 25.11
C ASN A 353 3.82 9.89 26.53
N ARG A 354 2.74 9.27 27.01
CA ARG A 354 2.86 8.27 28.08
C ARG A 354 3.18 6.92 27.44
N ALA A 355 4.45 6.52 27.54
CA ALA A 355 4.88 5.14 27.32
C ALA A 355 4.28 4.22 28.41
N PRO A 356 3.99 2.94 28.10
CA PRO A 356 3.65 1.94 29.12
C PRO A 356 4.86 1.66 30.03
N PRO A 357 4.65 1.25 31.31
CA PRO A 357 5.71 1.19 32.31
C PRO A 357 6.72 0.08 32.00
N GLY A 358 8.02 0.43 31.96
CA GLY A 358 9.10 -0.55 31.83
C GLY A 358 10.43 -0.06 31.24
N THR A 359 10.56 1.20 30.80
CA THR A 359 11.81 1.67 30.17
C THR A 359 12.40 2.86 30.94
N VAL A 360 13.54 2.63 31.58
CA VAL A 360 14.31 3.67 32.27
C VAL A 360 14.98 4.57 31.23
N PHE A 361 14.69 5.87 31.26
CA PHE A 361 15.37 6.89 30.45
C PHE A 361 16.53 7.48 31.26
N ALA A 362 17.75 7.36 30.74
CA ALA A 362 18.87 8.20 31.17
C ALA A 362 19.08 9.30 30.12
N THR A 363 18.70 10.53 30.48
CA THR A 363 18.97 11.74 29.69
C THR A 363 20.41 12.21 29.89
N LEU A 364 21.15 12.37 28.79
CA LEU A 364 22.31 13.27 28.72
C LEU A 364 22.08 14.27 27.58
N ARG A 365 22.02 15.56 27.93
CA ARG A 365 22.05 16.69 26.99
C ARG A 365 23.48 16.84 26.46
N ALA A 366 23.61 17.06 25.16
CA ALA A 366 24.80 17.68 24.57
C ALA A 366 24.37 18.96 23.84
N GLU A 367 24.94 20.08 24.28
CA GLU A 367 24.89 21.37 23.63
C GLU A 367 25.82 21.44 22.42
N SER A 368 25.54 22.42 21.57
CA SER A 368 26.38 22.98 20.50
C SER A 368 26.39 22.24 19.16
N GLY A 369 25.98 23.00 18.14
CA GLY A 369 25.80 22.52 16.77
C GLY A 369 27.11 22.41 16.00
N GLN A 370 27.12 21.45 15.09
CA GLN A 370 27.88 21.48 13.84
C GLN A 370 27.21 20.52 12.84
N THR A 371 27.18 20.96 11.59
CA THR A 371 26.67 20.25 10.41
C THR A 371 27.50 18.99 10.17
N LEU A 372 26.88 17.81 10.04
CA LEU A 372 27.57 16.59 9.63
C LEU A 372 26.82 15.85 8.52
N SER A 373 27.53 15.65 7.41
CA SER A 373 27.17 14.75 6.31
C SER A 373 27.33 13.29 6.74
N VAL A 374 26.60 12.41 6.06
CA VAL A 374 26.50 10.97 6.29
C VAL A 374 27.86 10.28 6.17
N LEU A 375 28.53 10.06 7.30
CA LEU A 375 29.42 8.91 7.55
C LEU A 375 29.79 8.91 9.04
N GLY A 376 29.01 8.17 9.81
CA GLY A 376 29.19 7.99 11.25
C GLY A 376 28.72 6.61 11.68
N LEU A 377 29.05 5.56 10.91
CA LEU A 377 28.92 4.18 11.34
C LEU A 377 30.32 3.60 11.54
N ALA A 378 30.60 3.28 12.81
CA ALA A 378 31.79 2.64 13.38
C ALA A 378 33.05 3.50 13.57
N THR A 379 33.32 3.91 14.82
CA THR A 379 34.43 3.39 15.65
C THR A 379 34.46 4.12 17.01
N SER A 380 34.50 3.35 18.10
CA SER A 380 35.05 3.82 19.38
C SER A 380 35.74 2.64 20.05
N VAL A 381 36.94 2.33 19.57
CA VAL A 381 37.96 1.61 20.34
C VAL A 381 39.21 2.47 20.36
N ALA A 382 39.79 2.58 21.56
CA ALA A 382 41.11 3.09 21.92
C ALA A 382 41.29 4.59 22.18
N ARG A 383 41.46 4.91 23.48
CA ARG A 383 42.52 5.74 24.11
C ARG A 383 42.56 5.33 25.59
N ARG A 384 43.66 5.25 26.32
CA ARG A 384 45.12 5.21 26.13
C ARG A 384 45.65 4.83 27.54
N ALA A 385 46.73 4.07 27.61
CA ALA A 385 47.43 3.76 28.86
C ALA A 385 48.00 5.01 29.57
N PRO A 386 48.38 4.89 30.86
CA PRO A 386 49.59 5.53 31.35
C PRO A 386 50.63 4.50 31.81
N LEU A 387 51.88 4.82 31.52
CA LEU A 387 53.10 4.17 32.01
C LEU A 387 53.32 4.48 33.50
N SER A 388 53.70 3.48 34.28
CA SER A 388 54.70 3.64 35.35
C SER A 388 55.38 2.29 35.65
N ALA A 389 56.69 2.34 35.73
CA ALA A 389 57.63 1.22 35.84
C ALA A 389 57.67 0.59 37.24
N SER A 390 58.01 -0.71 37.33
CA SER A 390 59.19 -1.19 38.07
C SER A 390 59.34 -2.73 38.05
N ALA A 391 60.53 -3.18 37.64
CA ALA A 391 61.37 -4.24 38.20
C ALA A 391 61.01 -5.75 38.11
N SER A 392 61.93 -6.48 37.45
CA SER A 392 62.54 -7.79 37.83
C SER A 392 61.64 -9.04 37.95
N ALA A 393 61.99 -10.26 37.55
CA ALA A 393 63.18 -10.89 37.01
C ALA A 393 62.79 -12.28 36.43
N SER A 394 63.74 -12.88 35.71
CA SER A 394 63.99 -14.32 35.53
C SER A 394 63.01 -15.21 34.73
N ALA A 395 63.52 -15.64 33.57
CA ALA A 395 63.19 -16.85 32.79
C ALA A 395 63.57 -18.15 33.56
N PRO A 396 63.48 -19.40 33.00
CA PRO A 396 63.00 -19.84 31.67
C PRO A 396 62.07 -21.09 31.68
N SER A 397 61.64 -21.47 30.45
CA SER A 397 61.12 -22.78 29.95
C SER A 397 61.88 -24.02 30.47
N PRO A 398 61.48 -25.30 30.18
CA PRO A 398 60.60 -25.85 29.11
C PRO A 398 59.50 -26.80 29.67
N ALA A 399 58.59 -27.46 28.94
CA ALA A 399 58.61 -28.14 27.64
C ALA A 399 57.20 -28.24 27.03
#